data_AF-A0A6N9NFV2-F1
#
_entry.id   AF-A0A6N9NFV2-F1
#
_cell.length_a   1.000
_cell.length_b   1.000
_cell.length_c   1.000
_cell.angle_alpha   90.00
_cell.angle_beta   90.00
_cell.angle_gamma   90.00
#
_symmetry.space_group_name_H-M   'P 1'
#
loop_
_entity.id
_entity.type
_entity.pdbx_description
1 polymer ?
#
loop_
_entity_poly.entity_id
_entity_poly.type
_entity_poly.pdbx_seq_one_letter_code
_entity_poly.pdbx_strand_id
1 'polypeptide(L)'
;MGRNFKAKLNGFTLLELLIALAISAIVITAGYTALHLTADLFHNNSEHNSQNVMLLQSNYLLQKDFFEAHLIYIEGNELKFFGKDSINAIYDISEDFMIRNQKEGLDTFKFDEINYGFGFKGKAMNIGFIDSLTIVFKQEEEKRIILLKEYTAESLIDMNRRDNEF
;
A
#
# COMPACT_ATOMS: atom_id res chain seq x y z
N MET A 1 -12.65 -4.44 79.77
CA MET A 1 -11.27 -4.32 79.26
C MET A 1 -11.38 -3.93 77.79
N GLY A 2 -11.10 -2.68 77.43
CA GLY A 2 -11.29 -2.18 76.07
C GLY A 2 -10.81 -0.73 75.96
N ARG A 3 -9.52 -0.54 75.66
CA ARG A 3 -8.96 0.80 75.41
C ARG A 3 -9.42 1.26 74.03
N ASN A 4 -10.36 2.19 74.00
CA ASN A 4 -10.73 2.95 72.80
C ASN A 4 -9.59 3.90 72.43
N PHE A 5 -8.74 3.53 71.47
CA PHE A 5 -7.79 4.45 70.84
C PHE A 5 -8.57 5.32 69.83
N LYS A 6 -9.17 6.42 70.31
CA LYS A 6 -9.57 7.52 69.41
C LYS A 6 -8.35 8.41 69.17
N ALA A 7 -7.44 7.97 68.32
CA ALA A 7 -6.45 8.86 67.74
C ALA A 7 -7.19 9.85 66.83
N LYS A 8 -7.39 11.09 67.30
CA LYS A 8 -7.91 12.17 66.45
C LYS A 8 -6.83 12.52 65.43
N LEU A 9 -7.06 12.18 64.17
CA LEU A 9 -6.28 12.69 63.05
C LEU A 9 -6.46 14.21 62.98
N ASN A 10 -5.36 14.95 62.92
CA ASN A 10 -5.41 16.39 62.72
C ASN A 10 -6.00 16.67 61.34
N GLY A 11 -6.96 17.59 61.22
CA GLY A 11 -7.57 17.95 59.92
C GLY A 11 -6.53 18.40 58.88
N PHE A 12 -5.37 18.87 59.34
CA PHE A 12 -4.22 19.23 58.52
C PHE A 12 -3.64 18.04 57.73
N THR A 13 -3.53 16.85 58.33
CA THR A 13 -2.99 15.66 57.64
C THR A 13 -3.97 15.10 56.60
N LEU A 14 -5.27 15.31 56.78
CA LEU A 14 -6.28 14.94 55.78
C LEU A 14 -6.19 15.84 54.54
N LEU A 15 -5.96 17.14 54.73
CA LEU A 15 -5.78 18.11 53.65
C LEU A 15 -4.51 17.81 52.84
N GLU A 16 -3.40 17.53 53.51
CA GLU A 16 -2.14 17.14 52.84
C GLU A 16 -2.32 15.89 51.98
N LEU A 17 -3.02 14.87 52.49
CA LEU A 17 -3.31 13.65 51.74
C LEU A 17 -4.16 13.94 50.49
N LEU A 18 -5.19 14.78 50.62
CA LEU A 18 -6.04 15.16 49.50
C LEU A 18 -5.27 15.93 48.42
N ILE A 19 -4.41 16.86 48.82
CA ILE A 19 -3.56 17.61 47.89
C ILE A 19 -2.59 16.66 47.18
N ALA A 20 -1.94 15.75 47.92
CA ALA A 20 -1.03 14.76 47.34
C ALA A 20 -1.75 13.83 46.35
N LEU A 21 -2.98 13.38 46.66
CA LEU A 21 -3.81 12.58 45.77
C LEU A 21 -4.23 13.35 44.52
N ALA A 22 -4.63 14.62 44.67
CA ALA A 22 -5.01 15.46 43.53
C ALA A 22 -3.83 15.69 42.58
N ILE A 23 -2.65 16.00 43.12
CA ILE A 23 -1.43 16.15 42.32
C ILE A 23 -1.07 14.82 41.64
N SER A 24 -1.14 13.71 42.37
CA SER A 24 -0.86 12.38 41.80
C SER A 24 -1.81 12.04 40.65
N ALA A 25 -3.10 12.34 40.80
CA ALA A 25 -4.09 12.13 39.74
C ALA A 25 -3.76 12.95 38.49
N ILE A 26 -3.43 14.24 38.64
CA ILE A 26 -3.03 15.11 37.52
C ILE A 26 -1.80 14.53 36.80
N VAL A 27 -0.78 14.10 37.54
CA VAL A 27 0.45 13.54 36.96
C VAL A 27 0.16 12.24 36.23
N ILE A 28 -0.64 11.34 36.81
CA ILE A 28 -1.04 10.08 36.18
C ILE A 28 -1.84 10.35 34.90
N THR A 29 -2.81 11.25 34.93
CA THR A 29 -3.59 11.63 33.75
C THR A 29 -2.70 12.19 32.65
N ALA A 30 -1.81 13.14 32.98
CA ALA A 30 -0.89 13.71 32.01
C ALA A 30 0.05 12.65 31.39
N GLY A 31 0.58 11.75 32.22
CA GLY A 31 1.40 10.63 31.76
C GLY A 31 0.63 9.67 30.84
N TYR A 32 -0.61 9.35 31.20
CA TYR A 32 -1.47 8.50 30.38
C TYR A 32 -1.80 9.15 29.03
N THR A 33 -2.12 10.45 29.02
CA THR A 33 -2.36 11.20 27.77
C THR A 33 -1.13 11.23 26.88
N ALA A 34 0.06 11.48 27.43
CA ALA A 34 1.30 11.48 26.65
C ALA A 34 1.59 10.10 26.04
N LEU A 35 1.39 9.02 26.81
CA LEU A 35 1.55 7.65 26.32
C LEU A 35 0.55 7.33 25.21
N HIS A 36 -0.72 7.69 25.37
CA HIS A 36 -1.75 7.44 24.36
C HIS A 36 -1.47 8.18 23.06
N LEU A 37 -1.13 9.49 23.13
CA LEU A 37 -0.76 10.27 21.94
C LEU A 37 0.44 9.67 21.21
N THR A 38 1.44 9.19 21.95
CA THR A 38 2.63 8.57 21.36
C THR A 38 2.28 7.24 20.69
N ALA A 39 1.43 6.43 21.32
CA ALA A 39 0.98 5.16 20.75
C ALA A 39 0.19 5.37 19.46
N ASP A 40 -0.72 6.34 19.44
CA ASP A 40 -1.53 6.66 18.26
C ASP A 40 -0.66 7.16 17.10
N LEU A 41 0.29 8.05 17.39
CA LEU A 41 1.24 8.54 16.39
C LEU A 41 2.10 7.41 15.81
N PHE A 42 2.54 6.48 16.66
CA PHE A 42 3.33 5.34 16.20
C PHE A 42 2.51 4.39 15.33
N HIS A 43 1.28 4.07 15.74
CA HIS A 43 0.41 3.18 15.01
C HIS A 43 0.07 3.75 13.62
N ASN A 44 -0.38 5.01 13.56
CA ASN A 44 -0.72 5.65 12.30
C ASN A 44 0.51 5.70 11.38
N ASN A 45 1.67 6.15 11.87
CA ASN A 45 2.89 6.20 11.05
C ASN A 45 3.32 4.81 10.56
N SER A 46 3.12 3.76 11.35
CA SER A 46 3.41 2.39 10.93
C SER A 46 2.51 1.95 9.77
N GLU A 47 1.23 2.27 9.82
CA GLU A 47 0.28 1.94 8.74
C GLU A 47 0.59 2.73 7.47
N HIS A 48 0.77 4.06 7.56
CA HIS A 48 1.14 4.90 6.43
C HIS A 48 2.46 4.47 5.80
N ASN A 49 3.45 4.08 6.61
CA ASN A 49 4.73 3.60 6.10
C ASN A 49 4.57 2.25 5.38
N SER A 50 3.76 1.33 5.90
CA SER A 50 3.51 0.04 5.24
C SER A 50 2.85 0.21 3.87
N GLN A 51 1.84 1.08 3.76
CA GLN A 51 1.18 1.41 2.50
C GLN A 51 2.14 2.02 1.48
N ASN A 52 2.99 2.96 1.93
CA ASN A 52 4.00 3.58 1.05
C ASN A 52 5.05 2.58 0.57
N VAL A 53 5.53 1.69 1.44
CA VAL A 53 6.49 0.62 1.05
C VAL A 53 5.88 -0.29 0.00
N MET A 54 4.63 -0.71 0.19
CA MET A 54 3.92 -1.56 -0.76
C MET A 54 3.69 -0.85 -2.12
N LEU A 55 3.36 0.45 -2.11
CA LEU A 55 3.26 1.24 -3.34
C LEU A 55 4.61 1.36 -4.06
N LEU A 56 5.70 1.58 -3.33
CA LEU A 56 7.04 1.63 -3.93
C LEU A 56 7.45 0.28 -4.52
N GLN A 57 7.19 -0.82 -3.81
CA GLN A 57 7.51 -2.16 -4.25
C GLN A 57 6.71 -2.55 -5.50
N SER A 58 5.39 -2.35 -5.48
CA SER A 58 4.52 -2.64 -6.62
C SER A 58 4.90 -1.81 -7.85
N ASN A 59 5.18 -0.53 -7.68
CA ASN A 59 5.67 0.33 -8.76
C ASN A 59 7.00 -0.16 -9.33
N TYR A 60 7.96 -0.50 -8.48
CA TYR A 60 9.26 -1.02 -8.92
C TYR A 60 9.12 -2.31 -9.73
N LEU A 61 8.35 -3.27 -9.22
CA LEU A 61 8.13 -4.56 -9.88
C LEU A 61 7.39 -4.40 -11.21
N LEU A 62 6.34 -3.58 -11.22
CA LEU A 62 5.59 -3.30 -12.44
C LEU A 62 6.45 -2.62 -13.50
N GLN A 63 7.25 -1.61 -13.11
CA GLN A 63 8.19 -0.96 -14.02
C GLN A 63 9.19 -1.96 -14.59
N LYS A 64 9.80 -2.77 -13.72
CA LYS A 64 10.76 -3.79 -14.12
C LYS A 64 10.15 -4.73 -15.16
N ASP A 65 8.99 -5.34 -14.86
CA ASP A 65 8.35 -6.30 -15.76
C ASP A 65 7.90 -5.63 -17.06
N PHE A 66 7.39 -4.40 -17.00
CA PHE A 66 6.96 -3.62 -18.17
C PHE A 66 8.11 -3.32 -19.12
N PHE A 67 9.27 -2.89 -18.60
CA PHE A 67 10.41 -2.58 -19.46
C PHE A 67 11.16 -3.84 -19.92
N GLU A 68 11.27 -4.88 -19.09
CA GLU A 68 11.96 -6.13 -19.43
C GLU A 68 11.16 -7.05 -20.37
N ALA A 69 9.83 -6.91 -20.45
CA ALA A 69 9.03 -7.69 -21.38
C ALA A 69 9.49 -7.47 -22.84
N HIS A 70 9.41 -8.49 -23.69
CA HIS A 70 9.46 -8.32 -25.13
C HIS A 70 8.16 -7.71 -25.66
N LEU A 71 7.02 -8.24 -25.19
CA LEU A 71 5.66 -7.84 -25.58
C LEU A 71 4.74 -7.82 -24.37
N ILE A 72 3.73 -6.95 -24.39
CA ILE A 72 2.71 -6.89 -23.34
C ILE A 72 1.34 -6.96 -24.01
N TYR A 73 0.55 -7.96 -23.63
CA TYR A 73 -0.82 -8.17 -24.12
C TYR A 73 -1.79 -7.99 -22.98
N ILE A 74 -2.93 -7.38 -23.25
CA ILE A 74 -4.03 -7.25 -22.29
C ILE A 74 -5.25 -8.05 -22.73
N GLU A 75 -5.98 -8.57 -21.76
CA GLU A 75 -7.27 -9.22 -21.95
C GLU A 75 -8.19 -8.84 -20.79
N GLY A 76 -8.98 -7.78 -20.98
CA GLY A 76 -9.79 -7.21 -19.91
C GLY A 76 -8.90 -6.53 -18.87
N ASN A 77 -8.84 -7.10 -17.67
CA ASN A 77 -8.04 -6.61 -16.55
C ASN A 77 -6.72 -7.38 -16.34
N GLU A 78 -6.48 -8.42 -17.16
CA GLU A 78 -5.27 -9.22 -17.12
C GLU A 78 -4.21 -8.66 -18.07
N LEU A 79 -2.98 -8.50 -17.59
CA LEU A 79 -1.81 -8.15 -18.39
C LEU A 79 -0.84 -9.33 -18.43
N LYS A 80 -0.52 -9.81 -19.63
CA LYS A 80 0.45 -10.86 -19.89
C LYS A 80 1.75 -10.23 -20.39
N PHE A 81 2.81 -10.37 -19.61
CA PHE A 81 4.15 -9.88 -19.94
C PHE A 81 4.95 -11.02 -20.55
N PHE A 82 5.23 -10.95 -21.85
CA PHE A 82 5.98 -11.98 -22.57
C PHE A 82 7.46 -11.62 -22.60
N GLY A 83 8.34 -12.54 -22.21
CA GLY A 83 9.72 -12.58 -22.68
C GLY A 83 9.79 -13.06 -24.13
N LYS A 84 11.02 -13.32 -24.64
CA LYS A 84 11.20 -13.84 -26.01
C LYS A 84 10.46 -15.17 -26.23
N ASP A 85 10.60 -16.10 -25.27
CA ASP A 85 10.17 -17.49 -25.43
C ASP A 85 9.06 -17.93 -24.46
N SER A 86 8.74 -17.15 -23.43
CA SER A 86 7.71 -17.51 -22.45
C SER A 86 7.04 -16.29 -21.81
N ILE A 87 5.90 -16.51 -21.15
CA ILE A 87 5.32 -15.51 -20.25
C ILE A 87 6.21 -15.39 -19.01
N ASN A 88 6.63 -14.16 -18.70
CA ASN A 88 7.47 -13.83 -17.56
C ASN A 88 6.63 -13.52 -16.32
N ALA A 89 5.55 -12.76 -16.50
CA ALA A 89 4.63 -12.38 -15.43
C ALA A 89 3.21 -12.18 -15.98
N ILE A 90 2.22 -12.42 -15.13
CA ILE A 90 0.81 -12.12 -15.38
C ILE A 90 0.35 -11.21 -14.25
N TYR A 91 -0.28 -10.09 -14.59
CA TYR A 91 -0.89 -9.20 -13.63
C TYR A 91 -2.41 -9.24 -13.78
N ASP A 92 -3.12 -9.27 -12.66
CA ASP A 92 -4.57 -9.09 -12.59
C ASP A 92 -4.85 -7.84 -11.75
N ILE A 93 -5.43 -6.81 -12.38
CA ILE A 93 -5.70 -5.51 -11.74
C ILE A 93 -7.19 -5.37 -11.46
N SER A 94 -7.54 -5.26 -10.19
CA SER A 94 -8.88 -4.97 -9.69
C SER A 94 -8.99 -3.50 -9.24
N GLU A 95 -10.17 -3.10 -8.77
CA GLU A 95 -10.42 -1.77 -8.21
C GLU A 95 -9.64 -1.50 -6.91
N ASP A 96 -9.31 -2.54 -6.14
CA ASP A 96 -8.71 -2.41 -4.80
C ASP A 96 -7.47 -3.31 -4.59
N PHE A 97 -7.09 -4.10 -5.59
CA PHE A 97 -5.89 -4.92 -5.50
C PHE A 97 -5.24 -5.15 -6.86
N MET A 98 -3.95 -5.51 -6.82
CA MET A 98 -3.19 -5.98 -7.95
C MET A 98 -2.48 -7.28 -7.57
N ILE A 99 -2.71 -8.32 -8.35
CA ILE A 99 -2.04 -9.61 -8.19
C ILE A 99 -0.99 -9.76 -9.28
N ARG A 100 0.21 -10.17 -8.90
CA ARG A 100 1.30 -10.47 -9.82
C ARG A 100 1.67 -11.94 -9.67
N ASN A 101 1.48 -12.71 -10.74
CA ASN A 101 1.81 -14.12 -10.82
C ASN A 101 3.02 -14.34 -11.72
N GLN A 102 4.06 -14.94 -11.18
CA GLN A 102 5.26 -15.33 -11.92
C GLN A 102 5.67 -16.75 -11.52
N LYS A 103 6.58 -17.37 -12.28
CA LYS A 103 7.03 -18.76 -12.02
C LYS A 103 7.52 -18.99 -10.59
N GLU A 104 8.10 -17.97 -9.95
CA GLU A 104 8.74 -18.06 -8.64
C GLU A 104 7.79 -17.75 -7.46
N GLY A 105 6.58 -17.24 -7.73
CA GLY A 105 5.66 -16.86 -6.66
C GLY A 105 4.50 -15.98 -7.09
N LEU A 106 3.63 -15.74 -6.12
CA LEU A 106 2.45 -14.89 -6.23
C LEU A 106 2.60 -13.71 -5.26
N ASP A 107 2.64 -12.49 -5.80
CA ASP A 107 2.63 -11.27 -5.01
C ASP A 107 1.22 -10.65 -5.07
N THR A 108 0.72 -10.13 -3.94
CA THR A 108 -0.57 -9.44 -3.87
C THR A 108 -0.38 -8.08 -3.20
N PHE A 109 -0.84 -7.04 -3.88
CA PHE A 109 -0.76 -5.65 -3.43
C PHE A 109 -2.18 -5.11 -3.26
N LYS A 110 -2.52 -4.61 -2.07
CA LYS A 110 -3.87 -4.13 -1.76
C LYS A 110 -3.88 -2.62 -1.57
N PHE A 111 -4.69 -1.91 -2.34
CA PHE A 111 -4.80 -0.45 -2.31
C PHE A 111 -6.23 -0.04 -1.94
N ASP A 112 -6.46 1.25 -1.69
CA ASP A 112 -7.82 1.73 -1.40
C ASP A 112 -8.64 1.87 -2.69
N GLU A 113 -8.03 2.41 -3.76
CA GLU A 113 -8.62 2.49 -5.09
C GLU A 113 -7.51 2.49 -6.17
N ILE A 114 -7.74 1.75 -7.25
CA ILE A 114 -6.87 1.66 -8.43
C ILE A 114 -7.71 2.00 -9.65
N ASN A 115 -7.31 3.04 -10.36
CA ASN A 115 -7.81 3.33 -11.69
C ASN A 115 -6.69 3.05 -12.69
N TYR A 116 -6.98 2.35 -13.77
CA TYR A 116 -5.98 2.01 -14.77
C TYR A 116 -6.50 2.22 -16.19
N GLY A 117 -5.58 2.41 -17.11
CA GLY A 117 -5.86 2.57 -18.52
C GLY A 117 -4.69 2.07 -19.35
N PHE A 118 -5.03 1.42 -20.45
CA PHE A 118 -4.05 0.87 -21.37
C PHE A 118 -4.15 1.55 -22.72
N GLY A 119 -3.02 1.65 -23.42
CA GLY A 119 -3.00 2.21 -24.76
C GLY A 119 -2.01 1.54 -25.68
N PHE A 120 -2.29 1.67 -26.97
CA PHE A 120 -1.39 1.33 -28.06
C PHE A 120 -1.43 2.43 -29.11
N LYS A 121 -0.27 3.02 -29.42
CA LYS A 121 -0.10 4.11 -30.39
C LYS A 121 -1.09 5.26 -30.15
N GLY A 122 -1.29 5.60 -28.89
CA GLY A 122 -2.19 6.68 -28.45
C GLY A 122 -3.68 6.36 -28.50
N LYS A 123 -4.09 5.10 -28.73
CA LYS A 123 -5.50 4.67 -28.65
C LYS A 123 -5.71 3.85 -27.39
N ALA A 124 -6.83 4.06 -26.71
CA ALA A 124 -7.23 3.23 -25.56
C ALA A 124 -7.51 1.80 -26.02
N MET A 125 -7.05 0.83 -25.22
CA MET A 125 -7.16 -0.61 -25.52
C MET A 125 -7.77 -1.33 -24.32
N ASN A 126 -8.63 -2.31 -24.57
CA ASN A 126 -9.15 -3.26 -23.56
C ASN A 126 -8.74 -4.72 -23.86
N ILE A 127 -8.28 -4.99 -25.07
CA ILE A 127 -7.75 -6.28 -25.51
C ILE A 127 -6.69 -6.03 -26.58
N GLY A 128 -5.60 -6.79 -26.57
CA GLY A 128 -4.52 -6.69 -27.56
C GLY A 128 -3.17 -6.23 -26.98
N PHE A 129 -2.20 -5.97 -27.85
CA PHE A 129 -0.89 -5.46 -27.43
C PHE A 129 -0.94 -3.99 -27.02
N ILE A 130 -0.13 -3.63 -26.01
CA ILE A 130 -0.08 -2.27 -25.45
C ILE A 130 1.34 -1.72 -25.44
N ASP A 131 1.49 -0.41 -25.60
CA ASP A 131 2.75 0.34 -25.45
C ASP A 131 2.71 1.34 -24.30
N SER A 132 1.55 1.51 -23.69
CA SER A 132 1.32 2.46 -22.61
C SER A 132 0.42 1.88 -21.53
N LEU A 133 0.81 2.13 -20.28
CA LEU A 133 0.08 1.77 -19.07
C LEU A 133 0.00 3.00 -18.17
N THR A 134 -1.20 3.42 -17.82
CA THR A 134 -1.46 4.44 -16.81
C THR A 134 -2.13 3.78 -15.62
N ILE A 135 -1.59 4.00 -14.42
CA ILE A 135 -2.22 3.59 -13.16
C ILE A 135 -2.28 4.79 -12.23
N VAL A 136 -3.43 4.98 -11.60
CA VAL A 136 -3.68 5.99 -10.58
C VAL A 136 -4.07 5.25 -9.31
N PHE A 137 -3.23 5.36 -8.30
CA PHE A 137 -3.49 4.86 -6.96
C PHE A 137 -4.08 6.00 -6.15
N LYS A 138 -5.27 5.77 -5.59
CA LYS A 138 -5.86 6.66 -4.60
C LYS A 138 -5.59 6.07 -3.23
N GLN A 139 -4.78 6.76 -2.45
CA GLN A 139 -4.58 6.51 -1.02
C GLN A 139 -4.83 7.85 -0.32
N GLU A 140 -4.00 8.23 0.67
CA GLU A 140 -4.02 9.57 1.24
C GLU A 140 -3.77 10.67 0.19
N GLU A 141 -2.89 10.37 -0.76
CA GLU A 141 -2.59 11.23 -1.91
C GLU A 141 -2.78 10.43 -3.20
N GLU A 142 -3.26 11.10 -4.26
CA GLU A 142 -3.34 10.51 -5.59
C GLU A 142 -1.91 10.37 -6.15
N LYS A 143 -1.48 9.13 -6.41
CA LYS A 143 -0.20 8.86 -7.09
C LYS A 143 -0.46 8.27 -8.46
N ARG A 144 0.08 8.94 -9.49
CA ARG A 144 -0.05 8.54 -10.89
C ARG A 144 1.26 7.97 -11.42
N ILE A 145 1.14 6.85 -12.11
CA ILE A 145 2.24 6.14 -12.79
C ILE A 145 1.88 6.04 -14.26
N ILE A 146 2.80 6.48 -15.12
CA ILE A 146 2.64 6.41 -16.58
C ILE A 146 3.89 5.71 -17.12
N LEU A 147 3.68 4.55 -17.72
CA LEU A 147 4.73 3.76 -18.36
C LEU A 147 4.51 3.80 -19.87
N LEU A 148 5.57 4.11 -20.61
CA LEU A 148 5.58 4.19 -22.06
C LEU A 148 6.73 3.34 -22.59
N LYS A 149 6.46 2.53 -23.60
CA LYS A 149 7.44 1.64 -24.21
C LYS A 149 7.52 1.84 -25.71
N GLU A 150 8.74 1.92 -26.21
CA GLU A 150 9.00 1.86 -27.64
C GLU A 150 9.38 0.42 -28.03
N TYR A 151 8.63 -0.15 -28.96
CA TYR A 151 8.91 -1.49 -29.48
C TYR A 151 9.91 -1.44 -30.63
N THR A 152 10.82 -2.42 -30.63
CA THR A 152 11.74 -2.60 -31.76
C THR A 152 10.99 -3.15 -32.99
N ALA A 153 11.58 -3.01 -34.18
CA ALA A 153 10.99 -3.59 -35.39
C ALA A 153 10.80 -5.11 -35.29
N GLU A 154 11.73 -5.82 -34.64
CA GLU A 154 11.63 -7.26 -34.36
C GLU A 154 10.40 -7.57 -33.51
N SER A 155 10.21 -6.83 -32.41
CA SER A 155 9.03 -6.97 -31.54
C SER A 155 7.73 -6.72 -32.30
N LEU A 156 7.68 -5.72 -33.19
CA LEU A 156 6.48 -5.43 -33.99
C LEU A 156 6.15 -6.54 -35.01
N ILE A 157 7.18 -7.19 -35.56
CA ILE A 157 6.98 -8.35 -36.44
C ILE A 157 6.43 -9.53 -35.64
N ASP A 158 6.97 -9.77 -34.44
CA ASP A 158 6.48 -10.83 -33.55
C ASP A 158 5.05 -10.58 -33.06
N MET A 159 4.67 -9.32 -32.79
CA MET A 159 3.29 -8.95 -32.47
C MET A 159 2.33 -9.38 -33.57
N ASN A 160 2.61 -8.99 -34.82
CA ASN A 160 1.77 -9.36 -35.97
C ASN A 160 1.67 -10.88 -36.15
N ARG A 161 2.71 -11.63 -35.81
CA ARG A 161 2.67 -13.09 -35.87
C ARG A 161 1.75 -13.67 -34.80
N ARG A 162 1.89 -13.20 -33.55
CA ARG A 162 1.12 -13.65 -32.38
C ARG A 162 -0.34 -13.19 -32.38
N ASP A 163 -0.67 -12.06 -33.00
CA ASP A 163 -2.07 -11.61 -33.17
C ASP A 163 -2.91 -12.62 -33.97
N ASN A 164 -2.30 -13.53 -34.75
CA ASN A 164 -3.01 -14.61 -35.43
C ASN A 164 -3.19 -15.88 -34.57
N GLU A 165 -2.61 -15.91 -33.37
CA GLU A 165 -2.66 -17.05 -32.44
C GLU A 165 -3.67 -16.84 -31.29
N PHE A 166 -4.18 -15.61 -31.12
CA PHE A 166 -5.21 -15.22 -30.15
C PHE A 166 -6.53 -14.92 -30.86
#